data_AF-A0A949CUK8-F1
#
_entry.id   AF-A0A949CUK8-F1
#
_cell.length_a   1.000
_cell.length_b   1.000
_cell.length_c   1.000
_cell.angle_alpha   90.00
_cell.angle_beta   90.00
_cell.angle_gamma   90.00
#
_symmetry.space_group_name_H-M   'P 1'
#
loop_
_entity.id
_entity.type
_entity.pdbx_description
1 polymer ?
#
loop_
_entity_poly.entity_id
_entity_poly.type
_entity_poly.pdbx_seq_one_letter_code
_entity_poly.pdbx_strand_id
1 'polypeptide(L)'
;MNHFIPKVLTVFILLSSLGFIPAEDSTKETKEQRRERLRIAVQAICPVSGESLSGVAKPIPMTDPQTKEVLYVCCEECRKSKSETKYLEKIRSNFAKA
;
A
#
# COMPACT_ATOMS: atom_id res chain seq x y z
N MET A 1 4.61 23.59 52.95
CA MET A 1 5.30 24.86 52.60
C MET A 1 6.05 24.57 51.30
N ASN A 2 5.41 24.63 50.13
CA ASN A 2 5.14 25.82 49.31
C ASN A 2 6.35 26.77 49.15
N HIS A 3 6.85 26.82 47.90
CA HIS A 3 7.71 27.84 47.26
C HIS A 3 9.14 27.97 47.83
N PHE A 4 10.20 28.27 47.07
CA PHE A 4 10.30 29.13 45.91
C PHE A 4 11.71 28.93 45.29
N ILE A 5 11.80 28.73 43.97
CA ILE A 5 13.06 28.61 43.22
C ILE A 5 13.62 30.01 42.99
N PRO A 6 14.93 30.26 43.17
CA PRO A 6 15.60 31.22 42.30
C PRO A 6 17.01 30.73 41.94
N LYS A 7 17.13 29.95 40.85
CA LYS A 7 18.39 29.82 40.13
C LYS A 7 18.30 30.69 38.88
N VAL A 8 18.58 31.97 39.05
CA VAL A 8 18.83 32.96 37.98
C VAL A 8 20.20 32.69 37.31
N LEU A 9 20.59 31.41 37.21
CA LEU A 9 21.86 30.93 36.69
C LEU A 9 21.63 29.74 35.76
N THR A 10 20.70 29.88 34.83
CA THR A 10 20.74 29.11 33.59
C THR A 10 20.28 30.03 32.47
N VAL A 11 21.20 30.91 32.11
CA VAL A 11 21.46 31.38 30.74
C VAL A 11 20.20 31.61 29.90
N PHE A 12 19.92 32.90 29.70
CA PHE A 12 19.30 33.46 28.50
C PHE A 12 19.75 32.72 27.21
N ILE A 13 19.03 31.67 26.82
CA ILE A 13 18.92 31.22 25.43
C ILE A 13 17.45 31.36 25.05
N LEU A 14 17.00 32.61 25.00
CA LEU A 14 15.84 33.02 24.23
C LEU A 14 16.33 33.20 22.79
N LEU A 15 16.31 32.13 22.00
CA LEU A 15 16.20 32.24 20.55
C LEU A 15 15.19 31.21 20.05
N SER A 16 14.03 31.76 19.73
CA SER A 16 12.92 31.22 18.94
C SER A 16 13.28 30.10 17.96
N SER A 17 12.79 28.90 18.24
CA SER A 17 12.16 28.08 17.20
C SER A 17 11.14 27.14 17.85
N LEU A 18 9.87 27.57 17.81
CA LEU A 18 8.78 26.65 17.49
C LEU A 18 9.21 25.93 16.21
N GLY A 19 9.62 24.68 16.35
CA GLY A 19 10.12 23.86 15.24
C GLY A 19 9.71 22.41 15.40
N PHE A 20 8.52 22.16 15.94
CA PHE A 20 7.88 20.85 15.81
C PHE A 20 7.17 20.81 14.46
N ILE A 21 7.95 20.64 13.40
CA ILE A 21 7.42 20.17 12.11
C ILE A 21 8.32 19.02 11.67
N PRO A 22 8.05 17.76 12.05
CA PRO A 22 8.25 16.73 11.06
C PRO A 22 7.31 17.09 9.91
N ALA A 23 7.87 17.54 8.79
CA ALA A 23 7.12 17.68 7.56
C ALA A 23 6.71 16.27 7.15
N GLU A 24 5.57 15.81 7.64
CA GLU A 24 4.87 14.67 7.09
C GLU A 24 4.37 15.09 5.72
N ASP A 25 5.11 14.73 4.68
CA ASP A 25 4.58 14.19 3.42
C ASP A 25 5.69 14.25 2.35
N SER A 26 6.41 13.15 2.15
CA SER A 26 7.02 12.84 0.85
C SER A 26 7.64 11.45 0.81
N THR A 27 6.98 10.56 0.07
CA THR A 27 7.63 9.55 -0.79
C THR A 27 8.51 8.48 -0.14
N LYS A 28 8.19 7.96 1.05
CA LYS A 28 8.71 6.64 1.46
C LYS A 28 7.68 5.55 1.21
N GLU A 29 7.49 5.21 -0.07
CA GLU A 29 6.79 3.98 -0.46
C GLU A 29 7.46 2.81 0.26
N THR A 30 6.67 2.03 1.00
CA THR A 30 7.20 0.84 1.67
C THR A 30 7.52 -0.23 0.63
N LYS A 31 8.46 -1.12 0.95
CA LYS A 31 8.78 -2.27 0.08
C LYS A 31 7.53 -3.08 -0.28
N GLU A 32 6.55 -3.15 0.62
CA GLU A 32 5.30 -3.86 0.37
C GLU A 32 4.41 -3.15 -0.63
N GLN A 33 4.22 -1.84 -0.47
CA GLN A 33 3.45 -1.03 -1.43
C GLN A 33 4.04 -1.12 -2.84
N ARG A 34 5.38 -1.11 -2.95
CA ARG A 34 6.05 -1.30 -4.24
C ARG A 34 5.77 -2.67 -4.85
N ARG A 35 5.86 -3.73 -4.04
CA ARG A 35 5.60 -5.11 -4.50
C ARG A 35 4.16 -5.26 -4.96
N GLU A 36 3.21 -4.71 -4.21
CA GLU A 36 1.79 -4.69 -4.57
C GLU A 36 1.57 -3.99 -5.91
N ARG A 37 2.10 -2.77 -6.09
CA ARG A 37 1.97 -2.04 -7.36
C ARG A 37 2.56 -2.81 -8.54
N LEU A 38 3.72 -3.43 -8.37
CA LEU A 38 4.34 -4.26 -9.41
C LEU A 38 3.50 -5.49 -9.74
N ARG A 39 2.95 -6.18 -8.74
CA ARG A 39 2.07 -7.34 -8.97
C ARG A 39 0.81 -6.95 -9.74
N ILE A 40 0.17 -5.84 -9.36
CA ILE A 40 -0.99 -5.30 -10.08
C ILE A 40 -0.63 -4.99 -11.54
N ALA A 41 0.50 -4.32 -11.76
CA ALA A 41 0.95 -3.94 -13.09
C ALA A 41 1.27 -5.16 -13.98
N VAL A 42 1.91 -6.19 -13.43
CA VAL A 42 2.20 -7.45 -14.15
C VAL A 42 0.91 -8.23 -14.44
N GLN A 43 -0.02 -8.27 -13.49
CA GLN A 43 -1.28 -8.97 -13.68
C GLN A 43 -2.11 -8.36 -14.81
N ALA A 44 -2.16 -7.01 -14.87
CA ALA A 44 -2.79 -6.16 -15.90
C ALA A 44 -4.31 -6.32 -16.11
N ILE A 45 -4.87 -7.49 -15.84
CA ILE A 45 -6.24 -7.90 -16.14
C ILE A 45 -6.89 -8.49 -14.88
N CYS A 46 -8.17 -8.17 -14.67
CA CYS A 46 -9.02 -8.78 -13.66
C CYS A 46 -9.29 -10.26 -14.03
N PRO A 47 -8.94 -11.24 -13.18
CA PRO A 47 -9.15 -12.66 -13.47
C PRO A 47 -10.62 -13.08 -13.55
N VAL A 48 -11.53 -12.24 -13.09
CA VAL A 48 -12.97 -12.53 -13.04
C VAL A 48 -13.68 -11.89 -14.23
N SER A 49 -13.60 -10.57 -14.36
CA SER A 49 -14.31 -9.84 -15.42
C SER A 49 -13.55 -9.80 -16.75
N GLY A 50 -12.23 -10.04 -16.74
CA GLY A 50 -11.37 -9.84 -17.90
C GLY A 50 -11.05 -8.37 -18.22
N GLU A 51 -11.51 -7.43 -17.40
CA GLU A 51 -11.27 -5.99 -17.59
C GLU A 51 -9.84 -5.59 -17.18
N SER A 52 -9.36 -4.47 -17.71
CA SER A 52 -8.04 -3.94 -17.35
C SER A 52 -8.00 -3.42 -15.90
N LEU A 53 -6.90 -3.70 -15.20
CA LEU A 53 -6.62 -3.13 -13.88
C LEU A 53 -5.90 -1.76 -13.94
N SER A 54 -5.37 -1.36 -15.10
CA SER A 54 -4.56 -0.15 -15.24
C SER A 54 -5.33 1.16 -15.02
N GLY A 55 -6.66 1.13 -15.06
CA GLY A 55 -7.53 2.27 -14.74
C GLY A 55 -8.21 2.20 -13.36
N VAL A 56 -7.97 1.13 -12.60
CA VAL A 56 -8.62 0.92 -11.30
C VAL A 56 -7.74 1.52 -10.22
N ALA A 57 -8.25 2.53 -9.51
CA ALA A 57 -7.46 3.27 -8.51
C ALA A 57 -6.98 2.40 -7.35
N LYS A 58 -7.75 1.36 -6.98
CA LYS A 58 -7.40 0.44 -5.89
C LYS A 58 -7.95 -0.96 -6.16
N PRO A 59 -7.23 -1.79 -6.93
CA PRO A 59 -7.56 -3.21 -7.08
C PRO A 59 -7.56 -3.91 -5.72
N ILE A 60 -8.43 -4.90 -5.57
CA ILE A 60 -8.68 -5.57 -4.29
C ILE A 60 -7.94 -6.91 -4.29
N PRO A 61 -7.12 -7.21 -3.27
CA PRO A 61 -6.44 -8.50 -3.19
C PRO A 61 -7.42 -9.63 -2.88
N MET A 62 -7.19 -10.79 -3.47
CA MET A 62 -7.86 -12.06 -3.18
C MET A 62 -6.84 -13.20 -3.22
N THR A 63 -7.10 -14.27 -2.47
CA THR A 63 -6.26 -15.47 -2.49
C THR A 63 -6.86 -16.50 -3.46
N ASP A 64 -6.06 -16.97 -4.40
CA ASP A 64 -6.41 -18.09 -5.27
C ASP A 64 -6.66 -19.35 -4.41
N PRO A 65 -7.87 -19.96 -4.48
CA PRO A 65 -8.19 -21.10 -3.64
C PRO A 65 -7.34 -22.35 -3.93
N GLN A 66 -6.85 -22.51 -5.17
CA GLN A 66 -6.07 -23.66 -5.63
C GLN A 66 -4.58 -23.48 -5.32
N THR A 67 -3.99 -22.34 -5.67
CA THR A 67 -2.53 -22.12 -5.57
C THR A 67 -2.10 -21.36 -4.32
N LYS A 68 -3.05 -20.74 -3.60
CA LYS A 68 -2.80 -19.83 -2.46
C LYS A 68 -2.05 -18.55 -2.85
N GLU A 69 -1.98 -18.23 -4.13
CA GLU A 69 -1.38 -16.99 -4.64
C GLU A 69 -2.28 -15.78 -4.37
N VAL A 70 -1.68 -14.59 -4.20
CA VAL A 70 -2.43 -13.33 -4.08
C VAL A 70 -2.62 -12.72 -5.46
N LEU A 71 -3.88 -12.58 -5.87
CA LEU A 71 -4.32 -11.95 -7.11
C LEU A 71 -5.11 -10.68 -6.81
N TYR A 72 -5.30 -9.83 -7.81
CA TYR A 72 -6.02 -8.56 -7.67
C TYR A 72 -7.27 -8.52 -8.56
N VAL A 73 -8.39 -8.02 -8.04
CA VAL A 73 -9.65 -7.87 -8.80
C VAL A 73 -10.09 -6.41 -8.88
N CYS A 74 -10.85 -6.07 -9.91
CA CYS A 74 -11.29 -4.69 -10.15
C CYS A 74 -12.36 -4.20 -9.17
N CYS A 75 -13.16 -5.10 -8.57
CA CYS A 75 -14.28 -4.72 -7.70
C CYS A 75 -14.63 -5.80 -6.65
N GLU A 76 -15.48 -5.40 -5.69
CA GLU A 76 -15.95 -6.23 -4.58
C GLU A 76 -16.77 -7.45 -5.03
N GLU A 77 -17.55 -7.30 -6.11
CA GLU A 77 -18.31 -8.40 -6.69
C GLU A 77 -17.38 -9.48 -7.26
N CYS A 78 -16.32 -9.07 -7.94
CA CYS A 78 -15.29 -9.99 -8.43
C CYS A 78 -14.60 -10.72 -7.27
N ARG A 79 -14.36 -10.07 -6.12
CA ARG A 79 -13.78 -10.74 -4.94
C ARG A 79 -14.68 -11.84 -4.38
N LYS A 80 -16.00 -11.66 -4.46
CA LYS A 80 -16.99 -12.64 -3.99
C LYS A 80 -17.19 -13.80 -4.97
N SER A 81 -16.90 -13.57 -6.25
CA SER A 81 -17.01 -14.58 -7.30
C SER A 81 -15.92 -15.65 -7.14
N LYS A 82 -16.23 -16.88 -7.56
CA LYS A 82 -15.21 -17.94 -7.68
C LYS A 82 -14.59 -17.80 -9.06
N SER A 83 -13.31 -17.45 -9.09
CA SER A 83 -12.47 -17.24 -10.28
C SER A 83 -12.67 -18.31 -11.36
N GLU A 84 -13.02 -17.90 -12.58
CA GLU A 84 -13.01 -18.81 -13.73
C GLU A 84 -11.57 -19.24 -14.05
N THR A 85 -11.31 -20.55 -14.05
CA THR A 85 -9.97 -21.14 -14.20
C THR A 85 -9.26 -20.72 -15.49
N LYS A 86 -10.02 -20.45 -16.56
CA LYS A 86 -9.50 -20.08 -17.88
C LYS A 86 -8.65 -18.81 -17.88
N TYR A 87 -9.00 -17.80 -17.06
CA TYR A 87 -8.23 -16.55 -17.00
C TYR A 87 -7.04 -16.62 -16.05
N LEU A 88 -7.14 -17.48 -15.01
CA LEU A 88 -6.06 -17.69 -14.05
C LEU A 88 -4.81 -18.28 -14.71
N GLU A 89 -4.97 -19.25 -15.62
CA GLU A 89 -3.83 -19.84 -16.34
C GLU A 89 -3.05 -18.80 -17.15
N LYS A 90 -3.75 -17.88 -17.81
CA LYS A 90 -3.12 -16.82 -18.60
C LYS A 90 -2.35 -15.84 -17.70
N ILE A 91 -2.95 -15.42 -16.59
CA ILE A 91 -2.27 -14.56 -15.60
C ILE A 91 -1.01 -15.24 -15.07
N ARG A 92 -1.11 -16.52 -14.66
CA ARG A 92 0.04 -17.29 -14.17
C ARG A 92 1.12 -17.44 -15.23
N SER A 93 0.76 -17.68 -16.49
CA SER A 93 1.73 -17.74 -17.59
C SER A 93 2.48 -16.42 -17.78
N ASN A 94 1.79 -15.29 -17.64
CA ASN A 94 2.44 -13.97 -17.69
C ASN A 94 3.35 -13.75 -16.48
N PHE A 95 2.90 -14.13 -15.28
CA PHE A 95 3.71 -14.04 -14.06
C PHE A 95 4.98 -14.89 -14.14
N ALA A 96 4.90 -16.11 -14.69
CA ALA A 96 6.05 -17.01 -14.83
C ALA A 96 7.10 -16.56 -15.87
N LYS A 97 6.77 -15.58 -16.74
CA LYS A 97 7.67 -15.04 -17.76
C LYS A 97 8.36 -13.74 -17.34
N ALA A 98 7.93 -13.14 -16.24
CA ALA A 98 8.52 -11.92 -15.67
C ALA A 98 9.72 -12.27 -14.79
#